data_AF-A0A4Q3J935-F1
#
_entry.id   AF-A0A4Q3J935-F1
#
_cell.length_a   1.000
_cell.length_b   1.000
_cell.length_c   1.000
_cell.angle_alpha   90.00
_cell.angle_beta   90.00
_cell.angle_gamma   90.00
#
_symmetry.space_group_name_H-M   'P 1'
#
loop_
_entity.id
_entity.type
_entity.pdbx_description
1 polymer ?
#
loop_
_entity_poly.entity_id
_entity_poly.type
_entity_poly.pdbx_seq_one_letter_code
_entity_poly.pdbx_strand_id
1 'polypeptide(L)'
;MTLATPGRADPKLRVQVDQRGDFAMFGNTLGYDCVNSTPNPVNGQVGSCTGGLLGDLLGATLPDTAPDVFWMSDTPGPGQARANVGITPSQARSTAVLNLPTGASITHAYLYWAARRGTTGADLGVTLTRPGVFDQPVTAVDSYAKSLADGTRVYQSVADVTTLVKAQGGGAYRVSGVDAADWRAQNNEASFAGWWMVVFYQRDADPTRNLALFDGFD
;
A
#
# COMPACT_ATOMS: atom_id res chain seq x y z
N MET A 1 -7.37 -9.38 -41.34
CA MET A 1 -6.54 -9.68 -40.15
C MET A 1 -6.33 -8.36 -39.44
N THR A 2 -7.12 -8.12 -38.40
CA THR A 2 -7.20 -6.84 -37.70
C THR A 2 -5.93 -6.66 -36.87
N LEU A 3 -5.14 -5.63 -37.19
CA LEU A 3 -3.97 -5.25 -36.41
C LEU A 3 -4.45 -4.82 -35.01
N ALA A 4 -3.94 -5.46 -33.97
CA ALA A 4 -4.15 -4.98 -32.61
C ALA A 4 -3.60 -3.56 -32.51
N THR A 5 -4.46 -2.60 -32.17
CA THR A 5 -4.02 -1.26 -31.78
C THR A 5 -3.13 -1.39 -30.56
N PRO A 6 -1.89 -0.88 -30.58
CA PRO A 6 -1.09 -0.79 -29.37
C PRO A 6 -1.82 0.16 -28.41
N GLY A 7 -2.43 -0.40 -27.36
CA GLY A 7 -2.95 0.38 -26.23
C GLY A 7 -1.77 0.99 -25.51
N ARG A 8 -1.34 2.18 -25.95
CA ARG A 8 -0.32 2.94 -25.25
C ARG A 8 -1.03 3.64 -24.11
N ALA A 9 -0.95 3.07 -22.90
CA ALA A 9 -1.37 3.78 -21.70
C ALA A 9 -0.69 5.16 -21.70
N ASP A 10 -1.46 6.23 -21.59
CA ASP A 10 -0.94 7.59 -21.47
C ASP A 10 -0.84 7.91 -19.97
N PRO A 11 0.37 7.93 -19.37
CA PRO A 11 0.51 8.22 -17.96
C PRO A 11 -0.01 9.63 -17.65
N LYS A 12 -0.87 9.74 -16.65
CA LYS A 12 -1.41 11.01 -16.17
C LYS A 12 -0.37 11.73 -15.32
N LEU A 13 -0.03 12.95 -15.71
CA LEU A 13 0.80 13.84 -14.90
C LEU A 13 0.03 14.29 -13.64
N ARG A 14 0.59 14.03 -12.45
CA ARG A 14 0.07 14.49 -11.16
C ARG A 14 0.65 15.83 -10.75
N VAL A 15 1.96 15.95 -10.84
CA VAL A 15 2.71 17.16 -10.52
C VAL A 15 4.00 17.20 -11.30
N GLN A 16 4.41 18.39 -11.71
CA GLN A 16 5.74 18.67 -12.21
C GLN A 16 6.25 19.96 -11.56
N VAL A 17 7.49 19.94 -11.07
CA VAL A 17 8.10 21.07 -10.37
C VAL A 17 9.61 21.14 -10.63
N ASP A 18 10.10 22.35 -10.82
CA ASP A 18 11.54 22.65 -10.77
C ASP A 18 11.90 23.12 -9.36
N GLN A 19 12.66 22.30 -8.62
CA GLN A 19 13.06 22.63 -7.25
C GLN A 19 14.45 22.08 -6.91
N ARG A 20 15.11 22.66 -5.92
CA ARG A 20 16.30 22.05 -5.30
C ARG A 20 15.85 20.93 -4.38
N GLY A 21 16.36 19.72 -4.53
CA GLY A 21 15.92 18.58 -3.71
C GLY A 21 15.53 17.40 -4.57
N ASP A 22 14.85 16.43 -3.98
CA ASP A 22 14.57 15.14 -4.61
C ASP A 22 13.19 14.62 -4.16
N PHE A 23 12.93 13.33 -4.37
CA PHE A 23 11.78 12.64 -3.82
C PHE A 23 12.17 11.51 -2.86
N ALA A 24 11.22 11.11 -2.03
CA ALA A 24 11.23 9.88 -1.27
C ALA A 24 9.96 9.09 -1.62
N MET A 25 10.08 7.77 -1.70
CA MET A 25 8.94 6.87 -1.81
C MET A 25 9.04 5.84 -0.70
N PHE A 26 7.94 5.65 0.01
CA PHE A 26 7.86 4.69 1.12
C PHE A 26 6.45 4.11 1.18
N GLY A 27 6.32 2.92 1.74
CA GLY A 27 5.06 2.19 1.76
C GLY A 27 5.22 0.85 2.43
N ASN A 28 4.14 0.10 2.53
CA ASN A 28 4.17 -1.24 3.10
C ASN A 28 3.05 -2.11 2.53
N THR A 29 3.27 -3.43 2.55
CA THR A 29 2.22 -4.40 2.22
C THR A 29 1.23 -4.50 3.38
N LEU A 30 0.05 -5.05 3.11
CA LEU A 30 -0.93 -5.41 4.13
C LEU A 30 -1.04 -6.91 4.34
N GLY A 31 -0.39 -7.70 3.49
CA GLY A 31 -0.31 -9.14 3.59
C GLY A 31 1.09 -9.67 3.89
N TYR A 32 1.16 -10.91 4.36
CA TYR A 32 2.37 -11.73 4.46
C TYR A 32 2.05 -13.13 3.93
N ASP A 33 2.92 -13.64 3.08
CA ASP A 33 2.90 -15.01 2.55
C ASP A 33 3.63 -15.93 3.54
N CYS A 34 3.00 -17.02 3.94
CA CYS A 34 3.54 -17.91 4.98
C CYS A 34 4.38 -19.07 4.44
N VAL A 35 4.68 -19.12 3.14
CA VAL A 35 5.65 -20.09 2.63
C VAL A 35 7.03 -19.90 3.26
N ASN A 36 7.77 -21.01 3.47
CA ASN A 36 9.08 -20.97 4.13
C ASN A 36 10.14 -20.14 3.39
N SER A 37 9.94 -19.87 2.09
CA SER A 37 10.83 -19.01 1.31
C SER A 37 10.55 -17.52 1.50
N THR A 38 9.44 -17.13 2.13
CA THR A 38 9.14 -15.73 2.40
C THR A 38 10.18 -15.18 3.38
N PRO A 39 10.89 -14.09 3.03
CA PRO A 39 11.82 -13.47 3.95
C PRO A 39 11.14 -13.10 5.27
N ASN A 40 11.85 -13.29 6.38
CA ASN A 40 11.36 -12.83 7.68
C ASN A 40 11.15 -11.30 7.64
N PRO A 41 10.09 -10.80 8.28
CA PRO A 41 9.84 -9.37 8.34
C PRO A 41 10.97 -8.67 9.12
N VAL A 42 11.39 -7.49 8.65
CA VAL A 42 12.37 -6.65 9.37
C VAL A 42 11.82 -6.24 10.74
N ASN A 43 10.53 -5.90 10.80
CA ASN A 43 9.80 -5.57 12.02
C ASN A 43 8.47 -6.32 12.05
N GLY A 44 8.08 -6.76 13.24
CA GLY A 44 6.82 -7.47 13.47
C GLY A 44 7.00 -8.97 13.62
N GLN A 45 5.92 -9.63 14.03
CA GLN A 45 5.87 -11.07 14.30
C GLN A 45 4.83 -11.73 13.41
N VAL A 46 5.21 -12.82 12.76
CA VAL A 46 4.29 -13.70 12.04
C VAL A 46 3.85 -14.78 13.03
N GLY A 47 2.57 -14.76 13.37
CA GLY A 47 1.92 -15.75 14.20
C GLY A 47 1.44 -16.94 13.37
N SER A 48 0.37 -17.61 13.84
CA SER A 48 -0.19 -18.74 13.10
C SER A 48 -0.66 -18.32 11.71
N CYS A 49 -0.19 -19.07 10.71
CA CYS A 49 -0.60 -19.03 9.31
C CYS A 49 -1.63 -20.12 8.97
N THR A 50 -1.87 -21.07 9.88
CA THR A 50 -2.83 -22.17 9.71
C THR A 50 -4.16 -21.78 10.36
N GLY A 51 -5.10 -21.28 9.55
CA GLY A 51 -6.34 -20.70 10.05
C GLY A 51 -7.49 -20.86 9.08
N GLY A 52 -7.73 -22.11 8.71
CA GLY A 52 -8.94 -22.56 8.07
C GLY A 52 -9.05 -24.07 8.32
N LEU A 53 -10.27 -24.60 8.39
CA LEU A 53 -10.54 -26.04 8.59
C LEU A 53 -9.85 -26.95 7.55
N LEU A 54 -9.34 -26.37 6.45
CA LEU A 54 -8.59 -27.06 5.40
C LEU A 54 -7.06 -27.00 5.57
N GLY A 55 -6.52 -25.99 6.26
CA GLY A 55 -5.09 -25.87 6.52
C GLY A 55 -4.60 -26.79 7.65
N ASP A 56 -5.47 -27.07 8.62
CA ASP A 56 -5.19 -28.01 9.73
C ASP A 56 -5.26 -29.49 9.27
N LEU A 57 -6.01 -29.78 8.20
CA LEU A 57 -6.13 -31.14 7.66
C LEU A 57 -4.98 -31.54 6.72
N LEU A 58 -4.20 -30.57 6.21
CA LEU A 58 -3.12 -30.82 5.24
C LEU A 58 -1.74 -30.31 5.68
N GLY A 59 -1.63 -29.52 6.75
CA GLY A 59 -0.35 -29.01 7.23
C GLY A 59 0.45 -28.24 6.16
N ALA A 60 -0.24 -27.72 5.15
CA ALA A 60 0.36 -27.16 3.95
C ALA A 60 0.06 -25.68 3.84
N THR A 61 1.12 -24.89 3.64
CA THR A 61 1.03 -23.59 2.97
C THR A 61 0.33 -23.81 1.64
N LEU A 62 -0.61 -22.94 1.27
CA LEU A 62 -1.21 -23.05 -0.05
C LEU A 62 -0.09 -22.92 -1.10
N PRO A 63 -0.14 -23.69 -2.20
CA PRO A 63 0.95 -23.73 -3.17
C PRO A 63 1.08 -22.45 -4.03
N ASP A 64 0.27 -21.42 -3.76
CA ASP A 64 0.43 -20.12 -4.38
C ASP A 64 1.62 -19.33 -3.81
N THR A 65 1.88 -18.17 -4.40
CA THR A 65 2.90 -17.21 -3.98
C THR A 65 2.27 -15.90 -3.51
N ALA A 66 1.05 -15.97 -2.96
CA ALA A 66 0.27 -14.83 -2.54
C ALA A 66 0.19 -14.73 -1.01
N PRO A 67 -0.22 -13.58 -0.45
CA PRO A 67 -0.33 -13.46 0.99
C PRO A 67 -1.37 -14.41 1.59
N ASP A 68 -1.02 -15.05 2.71
CA ASP A 68 -1.90 -15.94 3.47
C ASP A 68 -2.59 -15.23 4.63
N VAL A 69 -1.93 -14.21 5.20
CA VAL A 69 -2.35 -13.51 6.42
C VAL A 69 -2.22 -12.00 6.27
N PHE A 70 -2.97 -11.26 7.09
CA PHE A 70 -2.95 -9.80 7.11
C PHE A 70 -2.09 -9.26 8.25
N TRP A 71 -1.43 -8.11 8.01
CA TRP A 71 -0.71 -7.33 9.02
C TRP A 71 -1.64 -6.43 9.83
N MET A 72 -1.38 -6.33 11.13
CA MET A 72 -1.96 -5.33 12.02
C MET A 72 -0.86 -4.64 12.83
N SER A 73 -0.60 -3.38 12.51
CA SER A 73 0.29 -2.50 13.29
C SER A 73 -0.33 -2.12 14.64
N ASP A 74 0.55 -1.85 15.61
CA ASP A 74 0.29 -1.64 17.04
C ASP A 74 -0.39 -2.83 17.73
N THR A 75 -0.01 -4.04 17.32
CA THR A 75 -0.52 -5.29 17.91
C THR A 75 0.65 -6.22 18.23
N PRO A 76 0.74 -6.80 19.45
CA PRO A 76 -0.16 -6.62 20.59
C PRO A 76 0.03 -5.31 21.38
N GLY A 77 1.01 -4.47 21.03
CA GLY A 77 1.20 -3.17 21.64
C GLY A 77 1.79 -2.11 20.69
N PRO A 78 1.89 -0.85 21.15
CA PRO A 78 2.39 0.27 20.33
C PRO A 78 3.79 -0.01 19.76
N GLY A 79 3.99 0.30 18.48
CA GLY A 79 5.27 0.09 17.79
C GLY A 79 5.56 -1.36 17.39
N GLN A 80 4.65 -2.29 17.70
CA GLN A 80 4.73 -3.69 17.26
C GLN A 80 3.85 -3.92 16.04
N ALA A 81 4.07 -5.03 15.33
CA ALA A 81 3.20 -5.46 14.25
C ALA A 81 3.02 -6.97 14.34
N ARG A 82 1.81 -7.46 14.05
CA ARG A 82 1.51 -8.90 14.01
C ARG A 82 0.83 -9.26 12.70
N ALA A 83 1.25 -10.34 12.08
CA ALA A 83 0.50 -11.01 11.01
C ALA A 83 0.02 -12.36 11.51
N ASN A 84 -1.26 -12.71 11.30
CA ASN A 84 -1.80 -14.04 11.60
C ASN A 84 -3.20 -14.18 11.00
N VAL A 85 -3.68 -15.41 10.97
CA VAL A 85 -4.99 -15.80 10.42
C VAL A 85 -6.20 -15.16 11.10
N GLY A 86 -6.08 -14.71 12.35
CA GLY A 86 -7.16 -14.06 13.08
C GLY A 86 -7.40 -12.60 12.66
N ILE A 87 -6.49 -11.98 11.91
CA ILE A 87 -6.60 -10.60 11.46
C ILE A 87 -7.44 -10.57 10.17
N THR A 88 -8.55 -9.86 10.20
CA THR A 88 -9.43 -9.69 9.03
C THR A 88 -8.92 -8.57 8.10
N PRO A 89 -9.34 -8.54 6.82
CA PRO A 89 -9.03 -7.42 5.92
C PRO A 89 -9.40 -6.06 6.52
N SER A 90 -10.56 -5.95 7.18
CA SER A 90 -11.02 -4.71 7.81
C SER A 90 -10.18 -4.24 9.01
N GLN A 91 -9.40 -5.14 9.62
CA GLN A 91 -8.46 -4.80 10.69
C GLN A 91 -7.06 -4.49 10.17
N ALA A 92 -6.80 -4.80 8.90
CA ALA A 92 -5.48 -4.71 8.30
C ALA A 92 -4.97 -3.27 8.30
N ARG A 93 -3.73 -3.12 8.76
CA ARG A 93 -3.02 -1.83 8.78
C ARG A 93 -1.52 -2.04 8.91
N SER A 94 -0.76 -1.34 8.09
CA SER A 94 0.70 -1.39 8.10
C SER A 94 1.29 0.01 8.23
N THR A 95 2.48 0.08 8.80
CA THR A 95 3.19 1.33 9.08
C THR A 95 4.49 1.35 8.28
N ALA A 96 4.84 2.51 7.71
CA ALA A 96 6.11 2.78 7.05
C ALA A 96 6.66 4.14 7.52
N VAL A 97 7.97 4.33 7.43
CA VAL A 97 8.63 5.54 7.94
C VAL A 97 9.12 6.41 6.79
N LEU A 98 8.65 7.66 6.76
CA LEU A 98 9.19 8.68 5.87
C LEU A 98 10.49 9.23 6.46
N ASN A 99 11.61 8.88 5.83
CA ASN A 99 12.93 9.44 6.15
C ASN A 99 13.26 10.53 5.13
N LEU A 100 13.63 11.71 5.61
CA LEU A 100 14.04 12.84 4.78
C LEU A 100 15.43 13.33 5.22
N PRO A 101 16.24 13.86 4.30
CA PRO A 101 17.50 14.50 4.67
C PRO A 101 17.27 15.68 5.62
N THR A 102 18.21 15.93 6.53
CA THR A 102 18.15 17.10 7.41
C THR A 102 18.06 18.39 6.59
N GLY A 103 17.15 19.28 7.01
CA GLY A 103 16.88 20.55 6.31
C GLY A 103 15.95 20.42 5.10
N ALA A 104 15.46 19.22 4.78
CA ALA A 104 14.45 19.04 3.75
C ALA A 104 13.07 19.53 4.22
N SER A 105 12.34 20.16 3.31
CA SER A 105 10.95 20.60 3.49
C SER A 105 10.07 19.95 2.44
N ILE A 106 8.99 19.29 2.84
CA ILE A 106 8.07 18.61 1.93
C ILE A 106 7.37 19.64 1.03
N THR A 107 7.29 19.38 -0.28
CA THR A 107 6.58 20.22 -1.26
C THR A 107 5.32 19.57 -1.79
N HIS A 108 5.33 18.26 -2.01
CA HIS A 108 4.17 17.47 -2.45
C HIS A 108 4.16 16.09 -1.78
N ALA A 109 2.98 15.53 -1.53
CA ALA A 109 2.82 14.15 -1.10
C ALA A 109 1.54 13.52 -1.66
N TYR A 110 1.68 12.38 -2.34
CA TYR A 110 0.57 11.62 -2.91
C TYR A 110 0.54 10.22 -2.29
N LEU A 111 -0.58 9.88 -1.65
CA LEU A 111 -0.82 8.57 -1.07
C LEU A 111 -1.55 7.70 -2.09
N TYR A 112 -1.03 6.50 -2.33
CA TYR A 112 -1.60 5.49 -3.18
C TYR A 112 -1.94 4.24 -2.36
N TRP A 113 -3.03 3.58 -2.73
CA TRP A 113 -3.37 2.26 -2.21
C TRP A 113 -4.00 1.42 -3.31
N ALA A 114 -3.74 0.13 -3.26
CA ALA A 114 -4.19 -0.81 -4.27
C ALA A 114 -4.42 -2.19 -3.63
N ALA A 115 -5.41 -2.90 -4.13
CA ALA A 115 -5.68 -4.27 -3.70
C ALA A 115 -6.46 -5.05 -4.76
N ARG A 116 -6.38 -6.38 -4.64
CA ARG A 116 -7.46 -7.25 -5.10
C ARG A 116 -8.65 -7.06 -4.15
N ARG A 117 -9.84 -6.90 -4.71
CA ARG A 117 -11.08 -6.64 -3.94
C ARG A 117 -12.16 -7.68 -4.22
N GLY A 118 -13.03 -7.93 -3.24
CA GLY A 118 -14.20 -8.80 -3.41
C GLY A 118 -15.34 -8.20 -4.23
N THR A 119 -15.39 -6.88 -4.39
CA THR A 119 -16.50 -6.14 -5.00
C THR A 119 -16.06 -5.35 -6.24
N THR A 120 -17.02 -4.84 -7.03
CA THR A 120 -16.75 -4.03 -8.22
C THR A 120 -16.39 -2.60 -7.85
N GLY A 121 -15.45 -2.00 -8.58
CA GLY A 121 -15.03 -0.61 -8.41
C GLY A 121 -13.87 -0.45 -7.42
N ALA A 122 -13.30 0.75 -7.40
CA ALA A 122 -12.18 1.10 -6.53
C ALA A 122 -12.62 1.41 -5.10
N ASP A 123 -11.71 1.23 -4.16
CA ASP A 123 -11.85 1.78 -2.82
C ASP A 123 -11.50 3.26 -2.84
N LEU A 124 -12.46 4.11 -2.44
CA LEU A 124 -12.34 5.57 -2.55
C LEU A 124 -11.86 6.24 -1.27
N GLY A 125 -11.67 5.49 -0.18
CA GLY A 125 -11.32 6.10 1.10
C GLY A 125 -10.54 5.18 2.01
N VAL A 126 -9.45 5.71 2.56
CA VAL A 126 -8.64 5.04 3.57
C VAL A 126 -8.49 5.95 4.79
N THR A 127 -7.89 5.44 5.84
CA THR A 127 -7.46 6.26 6.98
C THR A 127 -5.94 6.37 6.97
N LEU A 128 -5.44 7.61 7.02
CA LEU A 128 -4.04 7.91 7.24
C LEU A 128 -3.86 8.29 8.71
N THR A 129 -2.93 7.64 9.37
CA THR A 129 -2.64 7.83 10.80
C THR A 129 -1.16 8.14 10.99
N ARG A 130 -0.86 9.12 11.83
CA ARG A 130 0.46 9.24 12.49
C ARG A 130 0.27 8.85 13.95
N PRO A 131 0.82 7.70 14.39
CA PRO A 131 0.52 7.15 15.71
C PRO A 131 0.79 8.14 16.83
N GLY A 132 -0.21 8.37 17.68
CA GLY A 132 -0.14 9.36 18.77
C GLY A 132 -0.25 10.82 18.35
N VAL A 133 -0.46 11.12 17.07
CA VAL A 133 -0.49 12.50 16.53
C VAL A 133 -1.79 12.82 15.80
N PHE A 134 -2.13 12.07 14.75
CA PHE A 134 -3.40 12.25 14.04
C PHE A 134 -3.94 10.93 13.50
N ASP A 135 -5.24 10.91 13.27
CA ASP A 135 -5.95 9.82 12.60
C ASP A 135 -7.05 10.45 11.74
N GLN A 136 -6.92 10.40 10.41
CA GLN A 136 -7.82 11.12 9.52
C GLN A 136 -8.25 10.30 8.30
N PRO A 137 -9.53 10.36 7.91
CA PRO A 137 -9.97 9.81 6.63
C PRO A 137 -9.34 10.60 5.48
N VAL A 138 -8.94 9.87 4.43
CA VAL A 138 -8.38 10.40 3.20
C VAL A 138 -9.21 9.85 2.04
N THR A 139 -9.69 10.76 1.19
CA THR A 139 -10.51 10.43 0.01
C THR A 139 -9.66 10.46 -1.25
N ALA A 140 -9.87 9.48 -2.12
CA ALA A 140 -9.21 9.43 -3.42
C ALA A 140 -9.60 10.63 -4.29
N VAL A 141 -8.61 11.27 -4.91
CA VAL A 141 -8.80 12.28 -5.96
C VAL A 141 -8.93 11.64 -7.34
N ASP A 142 -8.52 10.37 -7.47
CA ASP A 142 -8.62 9.58 -8.69
C ASP A 142 -8.49 8.09 -8.39
N SER A 143 -9.02 7.24 -9.27
CA SER A 143 -8.96 5.79 -9.10
C SER A 143 -9.11 5.05 -10.42
N TYR A 144 -8.46 3.88 -10.49
CA TYR A 144 -8.57 2.93 -11.58
C TYR A 144 -9.06 1.60 -11.01
N ALA A 145 -10.02 0.97 -11.67
CA ALA A 145 -10.50 -0.36 -11.30
C ALA A 145 -10.70 -1.21 -12.53
N LYS A 146 -10.34 -2.50 -12.43
CA LYS A 146 -10.44 -3.46 -13.51
C LYS A 146 -11.03 -4.77 -13.01
N SER A 147 -11.96 -5.32 -13.79
CA SER A 147 -12.45 -6.68 -13.62
C SER A 147 -11.88 -7.53 -14.75
N LEU A 148 -11.13 -8.56 -14.40
CA LEU A 148 -10.55 -9.52 -15.33
C LEU A 148 -11.57 -10.60 -15.69
N ALA A 149 -11.34 -11.30 -16.79
CA ALA A 149 -12.28 -12.30 -17.32
C ALA A 149 -12.47 -13.51 -16.40
N ASP A 150 -11.47 -13.80 -15.55
CA ASP A 150 -11.50 -14.83 -14.52
C ASP A 150 -12.29 -14.43 -13.26
N GLY A 151 -12.85 -13.22 -13.24
CA GLY A 151 -13.58 -12.66 -12.10
C GLY A 151 -12.70 -11.94 -11.07
N THR A 152 -11.39 -11.89 -11.27
CA THR A 152 -10.47 -11.12 -10.43
C THR A 152 -10.77 -9.63 -10.55
N ARG A 153 -10.87 -8.93 -9.42
CA ARG A 153 -11.14 -7.49 -9.37
C ARG A 153 -10.00 -6.80 -8.66
N VAL A 154 -9.43 -5.80 -9.31
CA VAL A 154 -8.28 -5.03 -8.80
C VAL A 154 -8.55 -3.55 -8.93
N TYR A 155 -7.94 -2.76 -8.05
CA TYR A 155 -7.98 -1.31 -8.16
C TYR A 155 -6.69 -0.68 -7.66
N GLN A 156 -6.53 0.59 -8.05
CA GLN A 156 -5.62 1.53 -7.42
C GLN A 156 -6.34 2.86 -7.23
N SER A 157 -6.09 3.50 -6.10
CA SER A 157 -6.57 4.84 -5.79
C SER A 157 -5.41 5.73 -5.37
N VAL A 158 -5.57 7.03 -5.56
CA VAL A 158 -4.60 8.05 -5.18
C VAL A 158 -5.27 9.23 -4.50
N ALA A 159 -4.64 9.81 -3.49
CA ALA A 159 -5.06 11.03 -2.82
C ALA A 159 -3.88 12.02 -2.70
N ASP A 160 -4.18 13.31 -2.81
CA ASP A 160 -3.24 14.36 -2.44
C ASP A 160 -3.29 14.56 -0.91
N VAL A 161 -2.21 14.19 -0.23
CA VAL A 161 -2.05 14.31 1.22
C VAL A 161 -0.99 15.36 1.58
N THR A 162 -0.64 16.24 0.64
CA THR A 162 0.43 17.23 0.77
C THR A 162 0.28 18.07 2.04
N THR A 163 -0.91 18.60 2.31
CA THR A 163 -1.17 19.42 3.50
C THR A 163 -0.93 18.66 4.79
N LEU A 164 -1.41 17.40 4.88
CA LEU A 164 -1.23 16.56 6.06
C LEU A 164 0.24 16.22 6.28
N VAL A 165 0.95 15.85 5.21
CA VAL A 165 2.35 15.40 5.33
C VAL A 165 3.27 16.59 5.59
N LYS A 166 3.03 17.76 4.99
CA LYS A 166 3.74 19.02 5.32
C LYS A 166 3.61 19.41 6.79
N ALA A 167 2.41 19.30 7.35
CA ALA A 167 2.16 19.66 8.75
C ALA A 167 2.86 18.74 9.76
N GLN A 168 3.24 17.52 9.33
CA GLN A 168 3.65 16.45 10.22
C GLN A 168 5.13 16.04 10.05
N GLY A 169 5.70 16.28 8.88
CA GLY A 169 7.11 16.04 8.59
C GLY A 169 7.48 14.57 8.47
N GLY A 170 8.77 14.26 8.62
CA GLY A 170 9.24 12.87 8.64
C GLY A 170 8.69 12.06 9.82
N GLY A 171 8.74 10.74 9.69
CA GLY A 171 8.35 9.79 10.74
C GLY A 171 7.39 8.70 10.27
N ALA A 172 6.80 7.99 11.23
CA ALA A 172 5.92 6.86 10.98
C ALA A 172 4.54 7.32 10.47
N TYR A 173 4.12 6.78 9.34
CA TYR A 173 2.77 6.87 8.81
C TYR A 173 2.17 5.48 8.68
N ARG A 174 0.89 5.36 8.98
CA ARG A 174 0.12 4.13 8.91
C ARG A 174 -1.10 4.34 8.03
N VAL A 175 -1.41 3.33 7.24
CA VAL A 175 -2.64 3.28 6.46
C VAL A 175 -3.47 2.09 6.93
N SER A 176 -4.76 2.33 7.11
CA SER A 176 -5.77 1.33 7.39
C SER A 176 -7.00 1.55 6.52
N GLY A 177 -7.88 0.54 6.47
CA GLY A 177 -9.15 0.65 5.73
C GLY A 177 -9.04 0.42 4.23
N VAL A 178 -7.88 -0.02 3.73
CA VAL A 178 -7.75 -0.49 2.34
C VAL A 178 -8.68 -1.69 2.15
N ASP A 179 -9.67 -1.57 1.28
CA ASP A 179 -10.62 -2.65 1.02
C ASP A 179 -10.00 -3.76 0.16
N ALA A 180 -9.67 -4.87 0.81
CA ALA A 180 -9.11 -6.06 0.20
C ALA A 180 -10.06 -7.25 0.25
N ALA A 181 -10.00 -8.10 -0.77
CA ALA A 181 -10.59 -9.43 -0.72
C ALA A 181 -9.99 -10.23 0.44
N ASP A 182 -10.79 -11.06 1.10
CA ASP A 182 -10.28 -11.97 2.12
C ASP A 182 -9.59 -13.16 1.46
N TRP A 183 -8.25 -13.11 1.41
CA TRP A 183 -7.40 -14.16 0.84
C TRP A 183 -7.03 -15.26 1.82
N ARG A 184 -7.40 -15.12 3.10
CA ARG A 184 -7.06 -16.13 4.11
C ARG A 184 -7.63 -17.48 3.68
N ALA A 185 -6.77 -18.50 3.66
CA ALA A 185 -7.09 -19.85 3.21
C ALA A 185 -7.61 -19.94 1.76
N GLN A 186 -7.22 -19.03 0.87
CA GLN A 186 -7.50 -19.11 -0.57
C GLN A 186 -6.24 -19.35 -1.38
N ASN A 187 -6.28 -20.31 -2.31
CA ASN A 187 -5.19 -20.57 -3.24
C ASN A 187 -5.37 -19.67 -4.47
N ASN A 188 -4.83 -18.45 -4.44
CA ASN A 188 -5.01 -17.47 -5.49
C ASN A 188 -3.81 -16.52 -5.63
N GLU A 189 -3.04 -16.70 -6.69
CA GLU A 189 -1.81 -15.95 -6.98
C GLU A 189 -2.05 -14.45 -7.20
N ALA A 190 -3.29 -14.01 -7.45
CA ALA A 190 -3.63 -12.61 -7.72
C ALA A 190 -4.00 -11.82 -6.45
N SER A 191 -3.85 -12.39 -5.25
CA SER A 191 -4.16 -11.70 -4.00
C SER A 191 -3.05 -10.73 -3.61
N PHE A 192 -3.41 -9.48 -3.35
CA PHE A 192 -2.51 -8.46 -2.82
C PHE A 192 -3.29 -7.32 -2.16
N ALA A 193 -2.67 -6.63 -1.21
CA ALA A 193 -3.03 -5.27 -0.86
C ALA A 193 -1.81 -4.54 -0.29
N GLY A 194 -1.74 -3.24 -0.56
CA GLY A 194 -0.66 -2.40 -0.08
C GLY A 194 -0.91 -0.92 -0.34
N TRP A 195 0.00 -0.12 0.16
CA TRP A 195 -0.02 1.32 -0.01
C TRP A 195 1.40 1.85 -0.12
N TRP A 196 1.53 3.00 -0.76
CA TRP A 196 2.78 3.74 -0.85
C TRP A 196 2.49 5.22 -0.95
N MET A 197 3.48 6.04 -0.60
CA MET A 197 3.39 7.48 -0.70
C MET A 197 4.64 8.00 -1.39
N VAL A 198 4.43 8.85 -2.39
CA VAL A 198 5.50 9.58 -3.07
C VAL A 198 5.53 10.99 -2.50
N VAL A 199 6.69 11.41 -2.01
CA VAL A 199 6.89 12.70 -1.35
C VAL A 199 8.00 13.45 -2.06
N PHE A 200 7.69 14.60 -2.66
CA PHE A 200 8.71 15.50 -3.17
C PHE A 200 9.12 16.44 -2.04
N TYR A 201 10.43 16.68 -1.92
CA TYR A 201 10.98 17.57 -0.89
C TYR A 201 11.99 18.54 -1.50
N GLN A 202 11.99 19.76 -0.98
CA GLN A 202 12.98 20.77 -1.28
C GLN A 202 14.08 20.77 -0.22
N ARG A 203 15.33 20.95 -0.64
CA ARG A 203 16.49 21.15 0.24
C ARG A 203 17.51 22.05 -0.44
N ASP A 204 17.86 23.18 0.17
CA ASP A 204 18.69 24.20 -0.48
C ASP A 204 20.12 23.74 -0.80
N ALA A 205 20.62 22.75 -0.04
CA ALA A 205 21.92 22.12 -0.29
C ALA A 205 21.96 21.18 -1.51
N ASP A 206 20.80 20.85 -2.09
CA ASP A 206 20.71 19.99 -3.27
C ASP A 206 20.74 20.78 -4.59
N PRO A 207 21.11 20.12 -5.70
CA PRO A 207 20.97 20.71 -7.04
C PRO A 207 19.49 20.88 -7.41
N THR A 208 19.22 21.81 -8.33
CA THR A 208 17.91 21.94 -8.96
C THR A 208 17.63 20.74 -9.85
N ARG A 209 16.43 20.16 -9.73
CA ARG A 209 15.92 19.07 -10.56
C ARG A 209 14.53 19.45 -11.09
N ASN A 210 14.22 18.96 -12.29
CA ASN A 210 12.84 18.86 -12.75
C ASN A 210 12.28 17.53 -12.26
N LEU A 211 11.33 17.56 -11.33
CA LEU A 211 10.68 16.38 -10.78
C LEU A 211 9.27 16.30 -11.34
N ALA A 212 8.91 15.15 -11.90
CA ALA A 212 7.57 14.89 -12.42
C ALA A 212 7.06 13.55 -11.91
N LEU A 213 5.84 13.54 -11.36
CA LEU A 213 5.15 12.32 -10.96
C LEU A 213 4.05 12.03 -11.97
N PHE A 214 4.15 10.86 -12.59
CA PHE A 214 3.13 10.30 -13.46
C PHE A 214 2.59 9.02 -12.85
N ASP A 215 1.30 8.76 -13.03
CA ASP A 215 0.70 7.46 -12.76
C ASP A 215 -0.36 7.12 -13.81
N GLY A 216 -0.72 5.85 -13.90
CA GLY A 216 -1.73 5.37 -14.84
C GLY A 216 -1.73 3.85 -14.88
N PHE A 217 -2.92 3.28 -15.10
CA PHE A 217 -3.14 1.86 -15.31
C PHE A 217 -3.97 1.67 -16.58
N ASP A 218 -3.72 0.56 -17.27
CA ASP A 218 -4.46 0.10 -18.46
C ASP A 218 -5.45 -1.04 -18.14
#